data_AF-A0A6N2HXM0-F1
#
_entry.id   AF-A0A6N2HXM0-F1
#
_cell.length_a   1.000
_cell.length_b   1.000
_cell.length_c   1.000
_cell.angle_alpha   90.00
_cell.angle_beta   90.00
_cell.angle_gamma   90.00
#
_symmetry.space_group_name_H-M   'P 1'
#
loop_
_entity.id
_entity.type
_entity.pdbx_description
1 polymer ?
#
loop_
_entity_poly.entity_id
_entity_poly.type
_entity_poly.pdbx_seq_one_letter_code
_entity_poly.pdbx_strand_id
1 'polypeptide(L)'
;MRPVRPRPYACIGTLLAVGLLAGCSSSDGSAEPTRSESSSGRPAPGNESPKASSPAFATPSECDGLQLKGGTTLAGSALSKCLVAALKAYGSGTEAVQSGDESGTSRFLFGDEPALAGSMTGPEGEKAYVFKGEDEWIKTPGLGKWVKGDKNSSDPQEQIVAATGKLYRALADPEMTAQMIASAPEWTVEQERPVLSLENGEDVTAWRIVNKKPYTFMGAAVREHILWFGDDFTPYGGQAESRTAGVMSTTTQHFYDLGKPVTIEAPE
;
A
#
# COMPACT_ATOMS: atom_id res chain seq x y z
N MET A 1 45.48 13.51 17.48
CA MET A 1 44.58 13.75 18.63
C MET A 1 44.34 15.24 18.80
N ARG A 2 43.12 15.71 18.49
CA ARG A 2 42.51 16.92 19.04
C ARG A 2 41.04 16.56 19.33
N PRO A 3 40.51 16.83 20.53
CA PRO A 3 39.18 16.37 20.90
C PRO A 3 38.10 17.31 20.36
N VAL A 4 37.09 16.75 19.70
CA VAL A 4 35.84 17.44 19.39
C VAL A 4 35.00 17.42 20.68
N ARG A 5 34.78 18.60 21.28
CA ARG A 5 33.84 18.76 22.40
C ARG A 5 32.40 18.87 21.88
N PRO A 6 31.40 18.30 22.57
CA PRO A 6 30.00 18.45 22.23
C PRO A 6 29.50 19.85 22.61
N ARG A 7 28.59 20.41 21.79
CA ARG A 7 27.81 21.60 22.17
C ARG A 7 26.41 21.21 22.63
N PRO A 8 25.84 21.94 23.61
CA PRO A 8 24.80 21.45 24.51
C PRO A 8 23.37 21.72 24.02
N TYR A 9 22.46 20.88 24.50
CA TYR A 9 21.02 21.11 24.54
C TYR A 9 20.70 22.46 25.20
N ALA A 10 19.89 23.28 24.54
CA ALA A 10 19.26 24.45 25.14
C ALA A 10 17.75 24.22 25.20
N CYS A 11 17.27 23.95 26.41
CA CYS A 11 15.88 24.09 26.79
C CYS A 11 15.46 25.57 26.68
N ILE A 12 14.32 25.83 26.05
CA ILE A 12 13.51 27.01 26.35
C ILE A 12 12.09 26.51 26.57
N GLY A 13 11.68 26.47 27.83
CA GLY A 13 10.26 26.47 28.19
C GLY A 13 9.75 27.91 28.28
N THR A 14 8.42 28.07 28.30
CA THR A 14 7.68 28.73 29.41
C THR A 14 6.31 29.29 28.96
N LEU A 15 5.26 28.77 29.63
CA LEU A 15 3.98 29.34 30.10
C LEU A 15 2.85 29.81 29.16
N LEU A 16 1.74 29.05 29.23
CA LEU A 16 0.44 29.37 29.85
C LEU A 16 -0.25 30.73 29.59
N ALA A 17 -1.48 30.67 29.05
CA ALA A 17 -2.58 31.55 29.44
C ALA A 17 -3.92 30.81 29.36
N VAL A 18 -4.58 30.68 30.52
CA VAL A 18 -5.96 30.22 30.71
C VAL A 18 -6.88 31.43 30.63
N GLY A 19 -7.96 31.35 29.86
CA GLY A 19 -9.04 32.33 29.82
C GLY A 19 -10.39 31.69 30.09
N LEU A 20 -10.85 31.80 31.35
CA LEU A 20 -12.24 31.56 31.77
C LEU A 20 -13.10 32.76 31.39
N LEU A 21 -14.27 32.53 30.79
CA LEU A 21 -15.41 33.45 30.86
C LEU A 21 -16.68 32.65 31.15
N ALA A 22 -17.37 33.08 32.20
CA ALA A 22 -18.57 32.50 32.78
C ALA A 22 -19.83 33.32 32.42
N GLY A 23 -20.99 32.69 32.61
CA GLY A 23 -22.31 33.33 32.79
C GLY A 23 -23.25 33.23 31.59
N CYS A 24 -24.56 32.99 31.71
CA CYS A 24 -25.44 32.77 32.86
C CYS A 24 -26.73 32.03 32.40
N SER A 25 -27.41 31.47 33.39
CA SER A 25 -28.62 30.64 33.40
C SER A 25 -29.94 31.35 33.06
N SER A 26 -31.00 30.55 32.78
CA SER A 26 -32.40 30.63 33.29
C SER A 26 -33.23 29.56 32.54
N SER A 27 -33.68 28.43 33.14
CA SER A 27 -34.76 28.16 34.12
C SER A 27 -36.04 27.61 33.44
N ASP A 28 -36.34 26.36 33.84
CA ASP A 28 -37.53 25.51 33.86
C ASP A 28 -38.82 25.84 33.08
N GLY A 29 -39.35 24.78 32.45
CA GLY A 29 -40.74 24.67 32.02
C GLY A 29 -41.09 23.22 31.68
N SER A 30 -41.71 22.52 32.62
CA SER A 30 -42.32 21.19 32.42
C SER A 30 -43.64 21.35 31.66
N ALA A 31 -43.81 20.62 30.55
CA ALA A 31 -45.11 20.25 30.00
C ALA A 31 -44.94 19.03 29.06
N GLU A 32 -45.48 17.89 29.46
CA GLU A 32 -45.81 16.79 28.55
C GLU A 32 -47.07 17.18 27.76
N PRO A 33 -47.15 16.84 26.46
CA PRO A 33 -48.22 15.92 26.09
C PRO A 33 -47.86 14.91 24.98
N THR A 34 -48.38 13.71 25.18
CA THR A 34 -49.07 12.85 24.20
C THR A 34 -48.26 12.20 23.07
N ARG A 35 -48.00 10.91 23.31
CA ARG A 35 -47.79 9.83 22.34
C ARG A 35 -48.70 9.96 21.11
N SER A 36 -48.09 10.12 19.93
CA SER A 36 -48.71 9.80 18.64
C SER A 36 -48.07 8.52 18.10
N GLU A 37 -48.87 7.46 18.03
CA GLU A 37 -48.54 6.27 17.26
C GLU A 37 -48.55 6.63 15.77
N SER A 38 -47.45 6.34 15.08
CA SER A 38 -47.43 6.32 13.62
C SER A 38 -47.06 4.91 13.20
N SER A 39 -48.08 4.18 12.75
CA SER A 39 -47.97 2.87 12.12
C SER A 39 -47.66 3.01 10.63
N SER A 40 -46.85 2.07 10.12
CA SER A 40 -46.66 1.71 8.70
C SER A 40 -45.61 2.55 7.95
N GLY A 41 -44.65 1.97 7.21
CA GLY A 41 -44.62 0.65 6.60
C GLY A 41 -43.24 -0.01 6.61
N ARG A 42 -43.27 -1.34 6.61
CA ARG A 42 -42.13 -2.25 6.44
C ARG A 42 -41.57 -2.05 5.02
N PRO A 43 -40.26 -1.84 4.82
CA PRO A 43 -39.69 -1.93 3.49
C PRO A 43 -39.89 -3.35 2.97
N ALA A 44 -40.34 -3.48 1.73
CA ALA A 44 -40.34 -4.76 1.04
C ALA A 44 -38.92 -5.36 1.06
N PRO A 45 -38.75 -6.69 1.19
CA PRO A 45 -37.45 -7.29 0.99
C PRO A 45 -37.00 -6.95 -0.43
N GLY A 46 -35.96 -6.11 -0.53
CA GLY A 46 -35.27 -5.87 -1.78
C GLY A 46 -34.80 -7.22 -2.30
N ASN A 47 -35.19 -7.52 -3.53
CA ASN A 47 -34.69 -8.67 -4.26
C ASN A 47 -33.19 -8.43 -4.47
N GLU A 48 -32.36 -8.90 -3.54
CA GLU A 48 -30.91 -8.92 -3.71
C GLU A 48 -30.62 -9.77 -4.94
N SER A 49 -30.29 -9.10 -6.05
CA SER A 49 -29.67 -9.78 -7.18
C SER A 49 -28.49 -10.59 -6.66
N PRO A 50 -28.34 -11.87 -7.04
CA PRO A 50 -27.23 -12.68 -6.57
C PRO A 50 -25.93 -11.95 -6.88
N LYS A 51 -25.23 -11.51 -5.83
CA LYS A 51 -23.86 -11.01 -5.95
C LYS A 51 -23.08 -12.16 -6.56
N ALA A 52 -22.69 -12.04 -7.83
CA ALA A 52 -21.91 -13.05 -8.52
C ALA A 52 -20.74 -13.42 -7.61
N SER A 53 -20.75 -14.65 -7.09
CA SER A 53 -19.72 -15.11 -6.18
C SER A 53 -18.48 -15.27 -7.03
N SER A 54 -17.48 -14.41 -6.81
CA SER A 54 -16.16 -14.63 -7.41
C SER A 54 -15.72 -16.05 -7.06
N PRO A 55 -15.14 -16.80 -8.01
CA PRO A 55 -14.63 -18.13 -7.72
C PRO A 55 -13.66 -18.05 -6.54
N ALA A 56 -13.74 -19.03 -5.65
CA ALA A 56 -12.80 -19.13 -4.53
C ALA A 56 -11.37 -19.22 -5.07
N PHE A 57 -10.44 -18.49 -4.44
CA PHE A 57 -9.03 -18.52 -4.81
C PHE A 57 -8.49 -19.96 -4.76
N ALA A 58 -7.72 -20.31 -5.78
CA ALA A 58 -6.99 -21.56 -5.84
C ALA A 58 -5.51 -21.26 -6.04
N THR A 59 -4.65 -21.87 -5.23
CA THR A 59 -3.19 -21.72 -5.34
C THR A 59 -2.75 -22.07 -6.77
N PRO A 60 -2.04 -21.15 -7.47
CA PRO A 60 -1.54 -21.41 -8.81
C PRO A 60 -0.49 -22.52 -8.85
N SER A 61 -0.40 -23.22 -9.99
CA SER A 61 0.58 -24.29 -10.20
C SER A 61 2.04 -23.83 -10.14
N GLU A 62 2.29 -22.54 -10.36
CA GLU A 62 3.61 -21.92 -10.24
C GLU A 62 4.12 -21.90 -8.80
N CYS A 63 3.22 -22.05 -7.83
CA CYS A 63 3.55 -22.23 -6.42
C CYS A 63 3.80 -23.71 -6.06
N ASP A 64 3.53 -24.65 -6.98
CA ASP A 64 3.74 -26.07 -6.72
C ASP A 64 5.22 -26.35 -6.42
N GLY A 65 5.45 -27.17 -5.39
CA GLY A 65 6.79 -27.54 -4.95
C GLY A 65 7.46 -26.50 -4.04
N LEU A 66 6.90 -25.30 -3.88
CA LEU A 66 7.27 -24.41 -2.78
C LEU A 66 6.66 -24.93 -1.48
N GLN A 67 7.43 -24.87 -0.40
CA GLN A 67 6.99 -25.32 0.92
C GLN A 67 7.10 -24.18 1.93
N LEU A 68 5.94 -23.70 2.39
CA LEU A 68 5.85 -22.80 3.54
C LEU A 68 5.99 -23.61 4.82
N LYS A 69 7.24 -23.87 5.18
CA LYS A 69 7.64 -24.56 6.41
C LYS A 69 8.89 -23.89 6.95
N GLY A 70 8.90 -23.58 8.25
CA GLY A 70 10.03 -22.94 8.89
C GLY A 70 11.35 -23.68 8.67
N GLY A 71 12.40 -22.92 8.32
CA GLY A 71 13.73 -23.39 7.95
C GLY A 71 13.91 -23.76 6.47
N THR A 72 12.84 -23.84 5.68
CA THR A 72 12.93 -24.14 4.25
C THR A 72 13.63 -23.01 3.50
N THR A 73 14.56 -23.36 2.61
CA THR A 73 15.12 -22.41 1.64
C THR A 73 14.31 -22.45 0.34
N LEU A 74 13.90 -21.28 -0.15
CA LEU A 74 13.21 -21.11 -1.44
C LEU A 74 14.11 -20.36 -2.43
N ALA A 75 14.01 -20.70 -3.71
CA ALA A 75 14.66 -19.93 -4.77
C ALA A 75 13.85 -18.67 -5.07
N GLY A 76 14.50 -17.50 -5.14
CA GLY A 76 13.79 -16.23 -5.38
C GLY A 76 13.07 -16.17 -6.71
N SER A 77 13.62 -16.81 -7.74
CA SER A 77 12.96 -16.91 -9.06
C SER A 77 11.68 -17.73 -9.02
N ALA A 78 11.60 -18.77 -8.18
CA ALA A 78 10.39 -19.56 -8.01
C ALA A 78 9.34 -18.82 -7.16
N LEU A 79 9.78 -18.16 -6.09
CA LEU A 79 8.92 -17.34 -5.24
C LEU A 79 8.30 -16.16 -6.02
N SER A 80 9.10 -15.49 -6.84
CA SER A 80 8.64 -14.43 -7.75
C SER A 80 7.56 -14.91 -8.72
N LYS A 81 7.75 -16.08 -9.35
CA LYS A 81 6.73 -16.67 -10.24
C LYS A 81 5.44 -17.00 -9.51
N CYS A 82 5.54 -17.56 -8.30
CA CYS A 82 4.37 -17.85 -7.47
C CYS A 82 3.61 -16.55 -7.11
N LEU A 83 4.31 -15.47 -6.73
CA LEU A 83 3.68 -14.16 -6.47
C LEU A 83 2.92 -13.66 -7.69
N VAL A 84 3.57 -13.63 -8.86
CA VAL A 84 2.96 -13.14 -10.13
C VAL A 84 1.73 -13.98 -10.47
N ALA A 85 1.83 -15.30 -10.36
CA ALA A 85 0.71 -16.19 -10.63
C ALA A 85 -0.44 -15.99 -9.64
N ALA A 86 -0.14 -15.76 -8.35
CA ALA A 86 -1.14 -15.53 -7.32
C ALA A 86 -1.88 -14.20 -7.55
N LEU A 87 -1.14 -13.11 -7.80
CA LEU A 87 -1.73 -11.81 -8.14
C LEU A 87 -2.55 -11.88 -9.43
N LYS A 88 -2.11 -12.64 -10.44
CA LYS A 88 -2.89 -12.88 -11.66
C LYS A 88 -4.15 -13.69 -11.42
N ALA A 89 -4.12 -14.67 -10.51
CA ALA A 89 -5.29 -15.46 -10.14
C ALA A 89 -6.32 -14.62 -9.37
N TYR A 90 -5.87 -13.66 -8.56
CA TYR A 90 -6.75 -12.65 -7.95
C TYR A 90 -7.26 -11.63 -8.97
N GLY A 91 -6.42 -11.23 -9.93
CA GLY A 91 -6.74 -10.30 -11.01
C GLY A 91 -6.86 -8.83 -10.58
N SER A 92 -7.10 -8.56 -9.30
CA SER A 92 -7.17 -7.21 -8.74
C SER A 92 -6.85 -7.19 -7.25
N GLY A 93 -6.63 -5.99 -6.72
CA GLY A 93 -6.51 -5.78 -5.29
C GLY A 93 -6.24 -4.32 -4.94
N THR A 94 -5.94 -4.11 -3.67
CA THR A 94 -5.46 -2.84 -3.14
C THR A 94 -4.09 -3.06 -2.51
N GLU A 95 -3.20 -2.10 -2.72
CA GLU A 95 -1.90 -2.01 -2.10
C GLU A 95 -1.84 -0.76 -1.23
N ALA A 96 -1.37 -0.90 0.01
CA ALA A 96 -0.89 0.23 0.80
C ALA A 96 0.64 0.23 0.80
N VAL A 97 1.24 1.42 0.66
CA VAL A 97 2.69 1.60 0.64
C VAL A 97 3.09 2.65 1.68
N GLN A 98 4.17 2.40 2.41
CA GLN A 98 4.84 3.36 3.27
C GLN A 98 6.34 3.34 2.96
N SER A 99 6.94 4.48 2.67
CA SER A 99 8.38 4.63 2.43
C SER A 99 8.88 5.97 2.96
N GLY A 100 9.59 5.96 4.09
CA GLY A 100 10.03 7.20 4.75
C GLY A 100 8.84 8.10 5.11
N ASP A 101 8.84 9.35 4.65
CA ASP A 101 7.75 10.31 4.86
C ASP A 101 6.65 10.23 3.78
N GLU A 102 6.75 9.26 2.86
CA GLU A 102 5.76 9.04 1.82
C GLU A 102 4.88 7.83 2.13
N SER A 103 3.56 7.97 1.94
CA SER A 103 2.61 6.88 2.08
C SER A 103 1.52 6.96 1.02
N GLY A 104 0.90 5.84 0.69
CA GLY A 104 -0.10 5.82 -0.35
C GLY A 104 -0.96 4.58 -0.35
N THR A 105 -2.01 4.64 -1.16
CA THR A 105 -2.90 3.52 -1.41
C THR A 105 -3.27 3.47 -2.88
N SER A 106 -3.26 2.27 -3.44
CA SER A 106 -3.33 2.01 -4.87
C SER A 106 -4.27 0.86 -5.10
N ARG A 107 -5.24 1.01 -6.00
CA ARG A 107 -6.00 -0.13 -6.54
C ARG A 107 -5.31 -0.59 -7.81
N PHE A 108 -5.21 -1.89 -8.01
CA PHE A 108 -4.60 -2.47 -9.20
C PHE A 108 -5.52 -3.48 -9.89
N LEU A 109 -5.37 -3.53 -11.21
CA LEU A 109 -5.72 -4.65 -12.07
C LEU A 109 -4.42 -5.34 -12.49
N PHE A 110 -4.40 -6.66 -12.43
CA PHE A 110 -3.24 -7.49 -12.74
C PHE A 110 -3.63 -8.55 -13.78
N GLY A 111 -2.79 -8.74 -14.80
CA GLY A 111 -3.08 -9.67 -15.90
C GLY A 111 -2.92 -9.03 -17.27
N ASP A 112 -3.87 -9.26 -18.17
CA ASP A 112 -3.72 -8.92 -19.59
C ASP A 112 -3.87 -7.42 -19.88
N GLU A 113 -4.69 -6.71 -19.08
CA GLU A 113 -4.87 -5.26 -19.13
C GLU A 113 -4.50 -4.62 -17.77
N PRO A 114 -3.21 -4.59 -17.40
CA PRO A 114 -2.81 -4.09 -16.11
C PRO A 114 -3.02 -2.58 -16.01
N ALA A 115 -3.52 -2.16 -14.85
CA ALA A 115 -3.76 -0.76 -14.54
C ALA A 115 -3.60 -0.52 -13.04
N LEU A 116 -3.17 0.67 -12.67
CA LEU A 116 -2.96 1.09 -11.29
C LEU A 116 -3.55 2.48 -11.11
N ALA A 117 -4.26 2.74 -10.01
CA ALA A 117 -4.72 4.08 -9.67
C ALA A 117 -4.73 4.28 -8.17
N GLY A 118 -4.23 5.41 -7.71
CA GLY A 118 -4.05 5.67 -6.29
C GLY A 118 -3.60 7.09 -6.01
N SER A 119 -3.11 7.28 -4.79
CA SER A 119 -2.43 8.50 -4.41
C SER A 119 -1.23 8.20 -3.52
N MET A 120 -0.24 9.10 -3.58
CA MET A 120 0.90 9.16 -2.69
C MET A 120 0.88 10.50 -1.97
N THR A 121 0.94 10.48 -0.66
CA THR A 121 1.08 11.64 0.22
C THR A 121 2.52 11.73 0.68
N GLY A 122 3.14 12.89 0.48
CA GLY A 122 4.46 13.21 1.01
C GLY A 122 4.54 14.66 1.49
N PRO A 123 5.75 15.20 1.72
CA PRO A 123 5.94 16.57 2.22
C PRO A 123 5.35 17.67 1.34
N GLU A 124 5.21 17.41 0.05
CA GLU A 124 4.63 18.35 -0.95
C GLU A 124 3.10 18.24 -1.06
N GLY A 125 2.47 17.39 -0.25
CA GLY A 125 1.04 17.08 -0.30
C GLY A 125 0.71 15.80 -1.08
N GLU A 126 -0.57 15.53 -1.21
CA GLU A 126 -1.10 14.34 -1.89
C GLU A 126 -1.07 14.50 -3.42
N LYS A 127 -0.48 13.53 -4.12
CA LYS A 127 -0.47 13.43 -5.58
C LYS A 127 -1.26 12.20 -5.98
N ALA A 128 -2.32 12.37 -6.75
CA ALA A 128 -3.06 11.25 -7.32
C ALA A 128 -2.43 10.82 -8.63
N TYR A 129 -2.50 9.53 -8.95
CA TYR A 129 -1.92 8.97 -10.17
C TYR A 129 -2.82 7.89 -10.78
N VAL A 130 -2.70 7.72 -12.08
CA VAL A 130 -3.30 6.63 -12.86
C VAL A 130 -2.27 6.12 -13.85
N PHE A 131 -2.09 4.81 -13.91
CA PHE A 131 -1.25 4.11 -14.87
C PHE A 131 -2.11 3.11 -15.65
N LYS A 132 -2.04 3.16 -16.99
CA LYS A 132 -2.70 2.20 -17.88
C LYS A 132 -1.74 1.83 -18.99
N GLY A 133 -1.29 0.57 -19.02
CA GLY A 133 -0.20 0.17 -19.90
C GLY A 133 1.05 1.03 -19.65
N GLU A 134 1.59 1.64 -20.70
CA GLU A 134 2.74 2.56 -20.61
C GLU A 134 2.34 4.00 -20.26
N ASP A 135 1.07 4.34 -20.39
CA ASP A 135 0.60 5.69 -20.12
C ASP A 135 0.50 5.96 -18.62
N GLU A 136 0.83 7.20 -18.24
CA GLU A 136 0.80 7.66 -16.86
C GLU A 136 0.24 9.07 -16.75
N TRP A 137 -0.61 9.28 -15.76
CA TRP A 137 -1.20 10.57 -15.44
C TRP A 137 -0.99 10.86 -13.97
N ILE A 138 -0.63 12.10 -13.65
CA ILE A 138 -0.52 12.57 -12.28
C ILE A 138 -1.29 13.86 -12.12
N LYS A 139 -2.01 13.97 -11.01
CA LYS A 139 -2.66 15.20 -10.55
C LYS A 139 -1.96 15.69 -9.31
N THR A 140 -1.38 16.88 -9.39
CA THR A 140 -0.74 17.55 -8.27
C THR A 140 -1.65 18.61 -7.65
N PRO A 141 -1.57 18.89 -6.33
CA PRO A 141 -2.43 19.85 -5.66
C PRO A 141 -2.40 21.25 -6.30
N GLY A 142 -1.23 21.70 -6.75
CA GLY A 142 -1.04 23.03 -7.32
C GLY A 142 -1.59 23.22 -8.73
N LEU A 143 -1.77 22.14 -9.50
CA LEU A 143 -2.27 22.23 -10.88
C LEU A 143 -3.78 22.00 -10.98
N GLY A 144 -4.35 21.19 -10.08
CA GLY A 144 -5.79 20.89 -10.08
C GLY A 144 -6.30 20.09 -11.30
N LYS A 145 -5.44 19.79 -12.27
CA LYS A 145 -5.73 19.01 -13.47
C LYS A 145 -4.82 17.78 -13.58
N TRP A 146 -5.28 16.77 -14.30
CA TRP A 146 -4.45 15.65 -14.71
C TRP A 146 -3.46 16.11 -15.78
N VAL A 147 -2.24 15.61 -15.69
CA VAL A 147 -1.20 15.81 -16.70
C VAL A 147 -0.70 14.43 -17.09
N LYS A 148 -0.62 14.16 -18.40
CA LYS A 148 -0.05 12.93 -18.94
C LYS A 148 1.47 13.06 -18.98
N GLY A 149 2.19 12.04 -18.53
CA GLY A 149 3.65 12.00 -18.59
C GLY A 149 4.15 11.80 -20.00
N ASP A 150 5.10 12.63 -20.44
CA ASP A 150 5.88 12.41 -21.65
C ASP A 150 7.32 12.93 -21.46
N LYS A 151 8.27 11.99 -21.40
CA LYS A 151 9.70 12.29 -21.25
C LYS A 151 10.31 13.03 -22.45
N ASN A 152 9.67 12.98 -23.62
CA ASN A 152 10.14 13.60 -24.85
C ASN A 152 9.41 14.91 -25.16
N SER A 153 8.42 15.30 -24.35
CA SER A 153 7.65 16.52 -24.55
C SER A 153 8.51 17.76 -24.42
N SER A 154 8.11 18.86 -25.07
CA SER A 154 8.68 20.18 -24.81
C SER A 154 8.10 20.84 -23.56
N ASP A 155 6.99 20.35 -23.01
CA ASP A 155 6.40 20.85 -21.76
C ASP A 155 7.17 20.27 -20.56
N PRO A 156 7.85 21.10 -19.74
CA PRO A 156 8.54 20.63 -18.55
C PRO A 156 7.64 19.90 -17.56
N GLN A 157 6.34 20.21 -17.51
CA GLN A 157 5.40 19.52 -16.61
C GLN A 157 5.17 18.06 -17.04
N GLU A 158 5.02 17.80 -18.33
CA GLU A 158 4.85 16.43 -18.85
C GLU A 158 6.11 15.59 -18.59
N GLN A 159 7.32 16.19 -18.69
CA GLN A 159 8.57 15.52 -18.34
C GLN A 159 8.68 15.21 -16.84
N ILE A 160 8.29 16.15 -15.97
CA ILE A 160 8.28 15.95 -14.51
C ILE A 160 7.30 14.84 -14.13
N VAL A 161 6.13 14.83 -14.74
CA VAL A 161 5.13 13.79 -14.53
C VAL A 161 5.67 12.44 -14.98
N ALA A 162 6.36 12.36 -16.12
CA ALA A 162 6.96 11.11 -16.56
C ALA A 162 8.03 10.59 -15.57
N ALA A 163 8.88 11.48 -15.05
CA ALA A 163 9.85 11.11 -14.03
C ALA A 163 9.19 10.65 -12.72
N THR A 164 8.13 11.34 -12.28
CA THR A 164 7.39 11.00 -11.06
C THR A 164 6.61 9.69 -11.22
N GLY A 165 5.98 9.47 -12.37
CA GLY A 165 5.23 8.25 -12.68
C GLY A 165 6.12 7.01 -12.62
N LYS A 166 7.34 7.10 -13.18
CA LYS A 166 8.35 6.05 -13.05
C LYS A 166 8.72 5.73 -11.59
N LEU A 167 8.84 6.75 -10.72
CA LEU A 167 9.13 6.54 -9.31
C LEU A 167 7.96 5.82 -8.61
N TYR A 168 6.73 6.26 -8.85
CA TYR A 168 5.55 5.65 -8.25
C TYR A 168 5.31 4.22 -8.74
N ARG A 169 5.56 3.92 -10.03
CA ARG A 169 5.56 2.53 -10.52
C ARG A 169 6.58 1.67 -9.79
N ALA A 170 7.80 2.18 -9.57
CA ALA A 170 8.82 1.44 -8.83
C ALA A 170 8.42 1.12 -7.37
N LEU A 171 7.49 1.90 -6.80
CA LEU A 171 7.00 1.74 -5.43
C LEU A 171 5.67 0.99 -5.31
N ALA A 172 4.80 1.05 -6.32
CA ALA A 172 3.41 0.61 -6.21
C ALA A 172 2.94 -0.30 -7.37
N ASP A 173 3.84 -0.68 -8.28
CA ASP A 173 3.54 -1.70 -9.29
C ASP A 173 3.89 -3.09 -8.72
N PRO A 174 2.93 -4.00 -8.51
CA PRO A 174 3.21 -5.33 -7.96
C PRO A 174 4.20 -6.15 -8.80
N GLU A 175 4.32 -5.87 -10.11
CA GLU A 175 5.32 -6.52 -10.97
C GLU A 175 6.75 -6.14 -10.55
N MET A 176 6.95 -4.91 -10.05
CA MET A 176 8.24 -4.45 -9.53
C MET A 176 8.61 -5.20 -8.24
N THR A 177 7.63 -5.49 -7.38
CA THR A 177 7.82 -6.34 -6.20
C THR A 177 8.29 -7.73 -6.61
N ALA A 178 7.69 -8.34 -7.65
CA ALA A 178 8.12 -9.64 -8.16
C ALA A 178 9.55 -9.63 -8.72
N GLN A 179 9.96 -8.59 -9.45
CA GLN A 179 11.32 -8.43 -9.95
C GLN A 179 12.34 -8.27 -8.82
N MET A 180 11.97 -7.54 -7.77
CA MET A 180 12.81 -7.38 -6.58
C MET A 180 13.00 -8.71 -5.85
N ILE A 181 11.95 -9.53 -5.73
CA ILE A 181 12.03 -10.86 -5.12
C ILE A 181 12.98 -11.78 -5.90
N ALA A 182 12.88 -11.77 -7.24
CA ALA A 182 13.72 -12.58 -8.11
C ALA A 182 15.21 -12.21 -8.02
N SER A 183 15.53 -10.98 -7.60
CA SER A 183 16.90 -10.46 -7.50
C SER A 183 17.67 -11.04 -6.31
N ALA A 184 16.97 -11.52 -5.28
CA ALA A 184 17.57 -12.29 -4.20
C ALA A 184 17.55 -13.78 -4.55
N PRO A 185 18.71 -14.46 -4.64
CA PRO A 185 18.77 -15.84 -5.13
C PRO A 185 18.12 -16.84 -4.17
N GLU A 186 18.26 -16.61 -2.87
CA GLU A 186 17.78 -17.53 -1.84
C GLU A 186 17.02 -16.79 -0.73
N TRP A 187 15.94 -17.41 -0.31
CA TRP A 187 15.03 -16.96 0.72
C TRP A 187 14.87 -18.04 1.78
N THR A 188 14.63 -17.66 3.04
CA THR A 188 14.33 -18.59 4.13
C THR A 188 12.92 -18.34 4.64
N VAL A 189 12.11 -19.40 4.71
CA VAL A 189 10.85 -19.37 5.45
C VAL A 189 11.17 -19.47 6.93
N GLU A 190 10.72 -18.51 7.73
CA GLU A 190 10.96 -18.53 9.17
C GLU A 190 9.97 -19.42 9.90
N GLN A 191 10.30 -19.78 11.15
CA GLN A 191 9.37 -20.54 12.00
C GLN A 191 8.25 -19.65 12.55
N GLU A 192 8.53 -18.36 12.73
CA GLU A 192 7.55 -17.40 13.24
C GLU A 192 6.50 -17.07 12.19
N ARG A 193 5.25 -17.01 12.65
CA ARG A 193 4.10 -16.59 11.84
C ARG A 193 3.45 -15.38 12.49
N PRO A 194 3.84 -14.14 12.11
CA PRO A 194 3.26 -12.95 12.69
C PRO A 194 1.78 -12.80 12.29
N VAL A 195 1.04 -12.09 13.14
CA VAL A 195 -0.26 -11.51 12.77
C VAL A 195 0.01 -10.13 12.16
N LEU A 196 -0.51 -9.90 10.96
CA LEU A 196 -0.47 -8.61 10.27
C LEU A 196 -1.85 -7.98 10.35
N SER A 197 -1.92 -6.74 10.81
CA SER A 197 -3.12 -5.92 10.71
C SER A 197 -3.08 -5.15 9.40
N LEU A 198 -3.97 -5.51 8.48
CA LEU A 198 -4.10 -4.89 7.17
C LEU A 198 -4.94 -3.61 7.27
N GLU A 199 -4.80 -2.73 6.28
CA GLU A 199 -5.43 -1.40 6.26
C GLU A 199 -6.95 -1.47 6.12
N ASN A 200 -7.49 -2.60 5.64
CA ASN A 200 -8.92 -2.87 5.61
C ASN A 200 -9.50 -3.31 6.98
N GLY A 201 -8.66 -3.39 8.02
CA GLY A 201 -9.04 -3.78 9.38
C GLY A 201 -9.04 -5.30 9.62
N GLU A 202 -8.61 -6.11 8.65
CA GLU A 202 -8.45 -7.56 8.82
C GLU A 202 -7.10 -7.89 9.47
N ASP A 203 -7.11 -8.88 10.36
CA ASP A 203 -5.90 -9.48 10.92
C ASP A 203 -5.63 -10.82 10.24
N VAL A 204 -4.43 -11.00 9.66
CA VAL A 204 -4.03 -12.22 8.96
C VAL A 204 -2.76 -12.82 9.56
N THR A 205 -2.73 -14.15 9.72
CA THR A 205 -1.52 -14.85 10.17
C THR A 205 -0.71 -15.32 8.96
N ALA A 206 0.49 -14.77 8.77
CA ALA A 206 1.29 -14.99 7.58
C ALA A 206 2.59 -15.75 7.87
N TRP A 207 3.12 -16.44 6.87
CA TRP A 207 4.51 -16.90 6.85
C TRP A 207 5.43 -15.73 6.59
N ARG A 208 6.45 -15.56 7.45
CA ARG A 208 7.54 -14.60 7.22
C ARG A 208 8.63 -15.26 6.39
N ILE A 209 8.95 -14.69 5.23
CA ILE A 209 9.98 -15.21 4.32
C ILE A 209 11.04 -14.11 4.11
N VAL A 210 12.30 -14.39 4.40
CA VAL A 210 13.36 -13.37 4.42
C VAL A 210 14.51 -13.72 3.48
N ASN A 211 15.09 -12.73 2.80
CA ASN A 211 16.28 -12.94 1.98
C ASN A 211 17.46 -13.45 2.83
N LYS A 212 18.17 -14.49 2.36
CA LYS A 212 19.29 -15.06 3.12
C LYS A 212 20.53 -14.19 3.17
N LYS A 213 20.72 -13.35 2.14
CA LYS A 213 21.89 -12.50 1.97
C LYS A 213 21.48 -11.16 1.38
N PRO A 214 22.22 -10.08 1.70
CA PRO A 214 22.08 -8.81 1.00
C PRO A 214 22.26 -8.99 -0.51
N TYR A 215 21.53 -8.19 -1.28
CA TYR A 215 21.56 -8.19 -2.74
C TYR A 215 21.39 -6.77 -3.27
N THR A 216 21.49 -6.60 -4.58
CA THR A 216 21.30 -5.30 -5.23
C THR A 216 20.06 -5.36 -6.10
N PHE A 217 19.24 -4.32 -6.03
CA PHE A 217 18.09 -4.13 -6.91
C PHE A 217 18.06 -2.68 -7.41
N MET A 218 18.04 -2.47 -8.72
CA MET A 218 18.02 -1.14 -9.35
C MET A 218 19.08 -0.14 -8.80
N GLY A 219 20.26 -0.64 -8.42
CA GLY A 219 21.34 0.18 -7.84
C GLY A 219 21.21 0.46 -6.34
N ALA A 220 20.12 0.04 -5.69
CA ALA A 220 19.97 0.06 -4.25
C ALA A 220 20.55 -1.22 -3.62
N ALA A 221 21.29 -1.08 -2.52
CA ALA A 221 21.76 -2.21 -1.73
C ALA A 221 20.67 -2.62 -0.73
N VAL A 222 20.04 -3.78 -0.95
CA VAL A 222 18.99 -4.32 -0.09
C VAL A 222 19.63 -5.20 0.97
N ARG A 223 19.40 -4.85 2.24
CA ARG A 223 19.98 -5.58 3.39
C ARG A 223 19.04 -6.66 3.88
N GLU A 224 17.81 -6.27 4.14
CA GLU A 224 16.72 -7.13 4.55
C GLU A 224 15.54 -6.91 3.61
N HIS A 225 14.91 -7.99 3.18
CA HIS A 225 13.65 -8.01 2.47
C HIS A 225 12.84 -9.16 3.04
N ILE A 226 11.67 -8.81 3.58
CA ILE A 226 10.70 -9.66 4.24
C ILE A 226 9.48 -9.74 3.33
N LEU A 227 8.92 -10.93 3.18
CA LEU A 227 7.67 -11.17 2.49
C LEU A 227 6.71 -11.87 3.42
N TRP A 228 5.42 -11.62 3.20
CA TRP A 228 4.34 -12.24 3.96
C TRP A 228 3.35 -12.96 3.06
N PHE A 229 3.17 -14.25 3.31
CA PHE A 229 2.28 -15.11 2.53
C PHE A 229 1.32 -15.90 3.43
N GLY A 230 0.07 -16.06 3.00
CA GLY A 230 -0.88 -17.01 3.58
C GLY A 230 -0.47 -18.47 3.34
N ASP A 231 -1.16 -19.41 4.00
CA ASP A 231 -0.90 -20.84 3.85
C ASP A 231 -1.09 -21.36 2.40
N ASP A 232 -1.91 -20.66 1.62
CA ASP A 232 -2.24 -20.93 0.22
C ASP A 232 -1.43 -20.08 -0.78
N PHE A 233 -0.37 -19.41 -0.30
CA PHE A 233 0.41 -18.41 -1.04
C PHE A 233 -0.37 -17.14 -1.42
N THR A 234 -1.44 -16.79 -0.70
CA THR A 234 -2.01 -15.44 -0.78
C THR A 234 -0.94 -14.40 -0.38
N PRO A 235 -0.59 -13.45 -1.26
CA PRO A 235 0.42 -12.44 -0.92
C PRO A 235 -0.20 -11.36 -0.04
N TYR A 236 0.35 -11.14 1.15
CA TYR A 236 -0.07 -10.05 2.03
C TYR A 236 0.87 -8.84 1.98
N GLY A 237 2.03 -8.97 1.34
CA GLY A 237 2.94 -7.86 1.09
C GLY A 237 4.38 -8.15 1.48
N GLY A 238 5.14 -7.11 1.79
CA GLY A 238 6.54 -7.22 2.18
C GLY A 238 7.12 -5.93 2.76
N GLN A 239 8.32 -6.03 3.30
CA GLN A 239 9.11 -4.90 3.77
C GLN A 239 10.55 -5.04 3.31
N ALA A 240 11.14 -3.97 2.79
CA ALA A 240 12.54 -3.95 2.41
C ALA A 240 13.28 -2.79 3.07
N GLU A 241 14.44 -3.12 3.66
CA GLU A 241 15.45 -2.14 4.05
C GLU A 241 16.48 -2.01 2.93
N SER A 242 16.55 -0.83 2.33
CA SER A 242 17.44 -0.56 1.20
C SER A 242 18.32 0.66 1.44
N ARG A 243 19.45 0.71 0.73
CA ARG A 243 20.37 1.85 0.73
C ARG A 243 20.61 2.35 -0.69
N THR A 244 20.33 3.62 -0.91
CA THR A 244 20.60 4.32 -2.17
C THR A 244 21.39 5.58 -1.88
N ALA A 245 22.50 5.79 -2.60
CA ALA A 245 23.39 6.94 -2.41
C ALA A 245 23.81 7.20 -0.93
N GLY A 246 23.94 6.15 -0.13
CA GLY A 246 24.31 6.23 1.29
C GLY A 246 23.15 6.46 2.26
N VAL A 247 21.95 6.77 1.77
CA VAL A 247 20.74 6.96 2.58
C VAL A 247 20.03 5.61 2.76
N MET A 248 19.69 5.28 4.00
CA MET A 248 18.85 4.12 4.32
C MET A 248 17.38 4.50 4.22
N SER A 249 16.57 3.61 3.66
CA SER A 249 15.11 3.69 3.71
C SER A 249 14.52 2.32 4.01
N THR A 250 13.35 2.34 4.64
CA THR A 250 12.49 1.17 4.80
C THR A 250 11.22 1.42 4.02
N THR A 251 10.85 0.47 3.17
CA THR A 251 9.61 0.49 2.42
C THR A 251 8.78 -0.71 2.86
N THR A 252 7.52 -0.49 3.20
CA THR A 252 6.55 -1.52 3.55
C THR A 252 5.39 -1.45 2.57
N GLN A 253 4.97 -2.61 2.08
CA GLN A 253 3.82 -2.79 1.21
C GLN A 253 2.88 -3.82 1.82
N HIS A 254 1.58 -3.56 1.80
CA HIS A 254 0.55 -4.54 2.14
C HIS A 254 -0.44 -4.70 1.00
N PHE A 255 -0.80 -5.94 0.69
CA PHE A 255 -1.86 -6.26 -0.26
C PHE A 255 -3.10 -6.73 0.50
N TYR A 256 -4.24 -6.16 0.14
CA TYR A 256 -5.54 -6.48 0.73
C TYR A 256 -6.64 -6.30 -0.31
N ASP A 257 -7.86 -6.70 0.04
CA ASP A 257 -9.01 -6.61 -0.88
C ASP A 257 -8.76 -7.34 -2.22
N LEU A 258 -7.93 -8.38 -2.19
CA LEU A 258 -7.56 -9.18 -3.36
C LEU A 258 -8.80 -9.84 -3.99
N GLY A 259 -8.90 -9.74 -5.32
CA GLY A 259 -10.02 -10.24 -6.10
C GLY A 259 -11.32 -9.44 -5.97
N LYS A 260 -11.34 -8.34 -5.20
CA LYS A 260 -12.49 -7.43 -5.20
C LYS A 260 -12.52 -6.66 -6.54
N PRO A 261 -13.68 -6.53 -7.21
CA PRO A 261 -13.77 -5.81 -8.47
C PRO A 261 -13.31 -4.35 -8.34
N VAL A 262 -12.47 -3.89 -9.26
CA VAL A 262 -12.04 -2.49 -9.36
C VAL A 262 -12.16 -2.00 -10.80
N THR A 263 -12.48 -0.72 -10.96
CA THR A 263 -12.48 -0.05 -12.26
C THR A 263 -11.42 1.05 -12.25
N ILE A 264 -10.60 1.08 -13.31
CA ILE A 264 -9.52 2.06 -13.50
C ILE A 264 -9.61 2.63 -14.91
N GLU A 265 -9.94 3.91 -14.99
CA GLU A 265 -10.13 4.64 -16.24
C GLU A 265 -9.03 5.69 -16.41
N ALA A 266 -8.72 6.01 -17.67
CA ALA A 266 -7.85 7.14 -17.94
C ALA A 266 -8.61 8.41 -17.53
N PRO A 267 -7.94 9.36 -16.88
CA PRO A 267 -8.57 10.62 -16.52
C PRO A 267 -8.83 11.49 -17.75
N GLU A 268 -9.86 12.35 -17.65
CA GLU A 268 -10.14 13.44 -18.59
C GLU A 268 -9.18 14.63 -18.42
#